data_AF-A0A662B7G2-F1
#
_entry.id   AF-A0A662B7G2-F1
#
_cell.length_a   1.000
_cell.length_b   1.000
_cell.length_c   1.000
_cell.angle_alpha   90.00
_cell.angle_beta   90.00
_cell.angle_gamma   90.00
#
_symmetry.space_group_name_H-M   'P 1'
#
loop_
_entity.id
_entity.type
_entity.pdbx_description
1 polymer ?
#
loop_
_entity_poly.entity_id
_entity_poly.type
_entity_poly.pdbx_seq_one_letter_code
_entity_poly.pdbx_strand_id
1 'polypeptide(L)'
;MLAFLKLIRIQNLLIVAATQYLMRFAVIAPILAINDFSLQMTEFEFFILVFSTVCLTAAGYVINDYFDTKTDNLNRPETVIVGKSVSRRSAMTLHLIFNLAGVIGGFYVSYKIGLYQLGIIFLIVSGILWYYSTSYKRQFLIGNVLVAILTGLVPFMVILFEMPELNNAYRDVLIENGVNFNHVFFWVAGFSFFAFITTLSREIIKDTEDFEGDSAYGRNTVPIMLGIQWTKIIIIVLTSITILS
;
A
#
# COMPACT_ATOMS: atom_id res chain seq x y z
N MET A 1 -15.87 19.56 -4.92
CA MET A 1 -15.98 18.10 -4.83
C MET A 1 -14.94 17.37 -5.69
N LEU A 2 -14.88 17.61 -7.00
CA LEU A 2 -13.91 16.98 -7.92
C LEU A 2 -12.43 17.14 -7.50
N ALA A 3 -12.03 18.32 -7.02
CA ALA A 3 -10.67 18.58 -6.55
C ALA A 3 -10.27 17.69 -5.35
N PHE A 4 -11.20 17.38 -4.44
CA PHE A 4 -10.94 16.50 -3.30
C PHE A 4 -10.79 15.04 -3.73
N LEU A 5 -11.62 14.57 -4.66
CA LEU A 5 -11.51 13.21 -5.21
C LEU A 5 -10.21 13.00 -5.98
N LYS A 6 -9.74 14.04 -6.69
CA LYS A 6 -8.44 14.03 -7.36
C LYS A 6 -7.28 14.03 -6.34
N LEU A 7 -7.40 14.80 -5.25
CA LEU A 7 -6.38 14.87 -4.18
C LEU A 7 -6.14 13.51 -3.52
N ILE A 8 -7.20 12.78 -3.20
CA ILE A 8 -7.09 11.46 -2.57
C ILE A 8 -6.79 10.34 -3.58
N ARG A 9 -6.72 10.67 -4.88
CA ARG A 9 -6.53 9.73 -5.99
C ARG A 9 -7.54 8.58 -5.95
N ILE A 10 -8.83 8.93 -6.03
CA ILE A 10 -9.95 7.99 -5.86
C ILE A 10 -9.82 6.71 -6.71
N GLN A 11 -9.31 6.80 -7.95
CA GLN A 11 -9.09 5.61 -8.79
C GLN A 11 -8.11 4.62 -8.14
N ASN A 12 -7.03 5.10 -7.55
CA ASN A 12 -6.05 4.27 -6.87
C ASN A 12 -6.65 3.64 -5.60
N LEU A 13 -7.48 4.39 -4.87
CA LEU A 13 -8.17 3.87 -3.68
C LEU A 13 -9.16 2.75 -4.04
N LEU A 14 -9.87 2.89 -5.17
CA LEU A 14 -10.74 1.84 -5.68
C LEU A 14 -9.94 0.59 -6.07
N ILE A 15 -8.76 0.75 -6.67
CA ILE A 15 -7.86 -0.38 -6.97
C ILE A 15 -7.39 -1.06 -5.69
N VAL A 16 -7.01 -0.31 -4.65
CA VAL A 16 -6.61 -0.87 -3.34
C VAL A 16 -7.75 -1.69 -2.73
N ALA A 17 -8.96 -1.13 -2.69
CA ALA A 17 -10.13 -1.85 -2.19
C ALA A 17 -10.42 -3.10 -3.02
N ALA A 18 -10.48 -2.96 -4.35
CA ALA A 18 -10.73 -4.08 -5.26
C ALA A 18 -9.67 -5.18 -5.11
N THR A 19 -8.40 -4.83 -4.94
CA THR A 19 -7.31 -5.79 -4.72
C THR A 19 -7.57 -6.64 -3.48
N GLN A 20 -7.98 -6.02 -2.36
CA GLN A 20 -8.27 -6.76 -1.13
C GLN A 20 -9.51 -7.65 -1.28
N TYR A 21 -10.60 -7.13 -1.88
CA TYR A 21 -11.81 -7.92 -2.13
C TYR A 21 -11.56 -9.09 -3.08
N LEU A 22 -10.83 -8.88 -4.17
CA LEU A 22 -10.43 -9.93 -5.11
C LEU A 22 -9.53 -10.95 -4.43
N MET A 23 -8.58 -10.52 -3.60
CA MET A 23 -7.73 -11.45 -2.85
C MET A 23 -8.57 -12.36 -1.94
N ARG A 24 -9.53 -11.78 -1.21
CA ARG A 24 -10.42 -12.55 -0.32
C ARG A 24 -11.32 -13.52 -1.07
N PHE A 25 -12.04 -13.05 -2.08
CA PHE A 25 -13.13 -13.81 -2.69
C PHE A 25 -12.75 -14.56 -3.96
N ALA A 26 -11.75 -14.10 -4.72
CA ALA A 26 -11.31 -14.74 -5.96
C ALA A 26 -10.06 -15.61 -5.78
N VAL A 27 -9.30 -15.43 -4.69
CA VAL A 27 -8.09 -16.23 -4.41
C VAL A 27 -8.27 -17.09 -3.17
N ILE A 28 -8.48 -16.48 -2.00
CA ILE A 28 -8.52 -17.23 -0.73
C ILE A 28 -9.76 -18.13 -0.65
N ALA A 29 -10.96 -17.60 -0.88
CA ALA A 29 -12.20 -18.38 -0.73
C ALA A 29 -12.24 -19.64 -1.62
N PRO A 30 -11.87 -19.60 -2.92
CA PRO A 30 -11.83 -20.81 -3.75
C PRO A 30 -10.80 -21.84 -3.28
N ILE A 31 -9.61 -21.40 -2.84
CA ILE A 31 -8.57 -22.32 -2.33
C ILE A 31 -9.05 -23.02 -1.06
N LEU A 32 -9.74 -22.30 -0.17
CA LEU A 32 -10.34 -22.87 1.03
C LEU A 32 -11.45 -23.86 0.66
N ALA A 33 -12.35 -23.50 -0.25
CA ALA A 33 -13.49 -24.32 -0.65
C ALA A 33 -13.08 -25.66 -1.28
N ILE A 34 -11.95 -25.71 -2.02
CA ILE A 34 -11.40 -26.96 -2.57
C ILE A 34 -11.02 -27.96 -1.46
N ASN A 35 -10.71 -27.46 -0.26
CA ASN A 35 -10.32 -28.25 0.90
C ASN A 35 -11.42 -28.30 1.97
N ASP A 36 -12.68 -28.04 1.59
CA ASP A 36 -13.84 -28.02 2.49
C ASP A 36 -13.74 -27.02 3.67
N PHE A 37 -12.94 -25.97 3.50
CA PHE A 37 -12.83 -24.87 4.44
C PHE A 37 -13.62 -23.64 3.97
N SER A 38 -14.02 -22.79 4.92
CA SER A 38 -14.68 -21.51 4.66
C SER A 38 -13.88 -20.35 5.24
N LEU A 39 -14.11 -19.15 4.70
CA LEU A 39 -13.67 -17.91 5.33
C LEU A 39 -14.24 -17.81 6.76
N GLN A 40 -13.45 -17.25 7.67
CA GLN A 40 -13.78 -17.14 9.10
C GLN A 40 -14.02 -15.70 9.53
N MET A 41 -13.25 -14.75 9.00
CA MET A 41 -13.47 -13.34 9.32
C MET A 41 -14.83 -12.89 8.78
N THR A 42 -15.58 -12.08 9.54
CA THR A 42 -16.88 -11.63 9.08
C THR A 42 -16.76 -10.60 7.96
N GLU A 43 -17.80 -10.47 7.12
CA GLU A 43 -17.82 -9.46 6.06
C GLU A 43 -17.70 -8.03 6.60
N PHE A 44 -18.28 -7.78 7.79
CA PHE A 44 -18.20 -6.47 8.43
C PHE A 44 -16.78 -6.15 8.90
N GLU A 45 -16.10 -7.08 9.58
CA GLU A 45 -14.72 -6.88 10.01
C GLU A 45 -13.80 -6.71 8.80
N PHE A 46 -14.02 -7.49 7.74
CA PHE A 46 -13.27 -7.35 6.51
C PHE A 46 -13.50 -6.00 5.83
N PHE A 47 -14.74 -5.52 5.80
CA PHE A 47 -15.04 -4.16 5.34
C PHE A 47 -14.26 -3.10 6.12
N ILE A 48 -14.19 -3.21 7.46
CA ILE A 48 -13.43 -2.27 8.28
C ILE A 48 -11.91 -2.37 7.99
N LEU A 49 -11.37 -3.57 7.75
CA LEU A 49 -9.98 -3.75 7.34
C LEU A 49 -9.68 -3.02 6.00
N VAL A 50 -10.55 -3.21 5.00
CA VAL A 50 -10.41 -2.54 3.69
C VAL A 50 -10.56 -1.03 3.84
N PHE A 51 -11.58 -0.57 4.57
CA PHE A 51 -11.80 0.83 4.87
C PHE A 51 -10.57 1.47 5.53
N SER A 52 -9.98 0.77 6.51
CA SER A 52 -8.78 1.25 7.22
C SER A 52 -7.60 1.41 6.27
N THR A 53 -7.38 0.43 5.40
CA THR A 53 -6.32 0.44 4.38
C THR A 53 -6.51 1.59 3.39
N VAL A 54 -7.74 1.79 2.91
CA VAL A 54 -8.11 2.89 2.00
C VAL A 54 -7.92 4.25 2.66
N CYS A 55 -8.33 4.41 3.92
CA CYS A 55 -8.14 5.64 4.67
C CYS A 55 -6.65 5.98 4.86
N LEU A 56 -5.81 5.03 5.28
CA LEU A 56 -4.37 5.29 5.39
C LEU A 56 -3.74 5.65 4.04
N THR A 57 -4.14 4.97 2.97
CA THR A 57 -3.66 5.28 1.61
C THR A 57 -4.08 6.69 1.19
N ALA A 58 -5.33 7.08 1.44
CA ALA A 58 -5.83 8.42 1.16
C ALA A 58 -5.08 9.49 1.97
N ALA A 59 -4.84 9.23 3.27
CA ALA A 59 -4.04 10.10 4.12
C ALA A 59 -2.61 10.27 3.57
N GLY A 60 -2.01 9.19 3.07
CA GLY A 60 -0.71 9.17 2.40
C GLY A 60 -0.66 10.06 1.15
N TYR A 61 -1.66 9.96 0.27
CA TYR A 61 -1.72 10.83 -0.92
C TYR A 61 -1.87 12.30 -0.55
N VAL A 62 -2.73 12.62 0.42
CA VAL A 62 -2.96 14.01 0.86
C VAL A 62 -1.69 14.64 1.44
N ILE A 63 -0.97 13.92 2.30
CA ILE A 63 0.26 14.45 2.92
C ILE A 63 1.41 14.53 1.91
N ASN A 64 1.46 13.61 0.94
CA ASN A 64 2.44 13.67 -0.13
C ASN A 64 2.27 14.95 -0.97
N ASP A 65 1.07 15.20 -1.51
CA ASP A 65 0.76 16.39 -2.30
C ASP A 65 0.94 17.70 -1.49
N TYR A 66 0.69 17.66 -0.17
CA TYR A 66 0.93 18.80 0.71
C TYR A 66 2.41 19.21 0.74
N PHE A 67 3.32 18.25 0.85
CA PHE A 67 4.76 18.52 0.87
C PHE A 67 5.35 18.75 -0.52
N ASP A 68 4.78 18.14 -1.57
CA ASP A 68 5.27 18.24 -2.95
C ASP A 68 4.80 19.47 -3.72
N THR A 69 3.89 20.28 -3.16
CA THR A 69 3.31 21.46 -3.83
C THR A 69 4.33 22.34 -4.58
N LYS A 70 5.54 22.54 -4.03
CA LYS A 70 6.59 23.35 -4.69
C LYS A 70 7.25 22.61 -5.86
N THR A 71 7.65 21.35 -5.65
CA THR A 71 8.32 20.52 -6.65
C THR A 71 7.36 20.20 -7.81
N ASP A 72 6.11 19.84 -7.50
CA ASP A 72 5.09 19.56 -8.51
C ASP A 72 4.71 20.80 -9.31
N ASN A 73 4.80 22.01 -8.72
CA ASN A 73 4.56 23.23 -9.48
C ASN A 73 5.68 23.55 -10.48
N LEU A 74 6.88 22.97 -10.31
CA LEU A 74 7.96 23.03 -11.29
C LEU A 74 7.77 21.96 -12.37
N ASN A 75 7.51 20.72 -11.98
CA ASN A 75 7.47 19.58 -12.90
C ASN A 75 6.16 19.48 -13.68
N ARG A 76 5.03 19.68 -13.02
CA ARG A 76 3.67 19.38 -13.51
C ARG A 76 2.63 20.36 -12.92
N PRO A 77 2.72 21.68 -13.20
CA PRO A 77 1.95 22.73 -12.52
C PRO A 77 0.42 22.58 -12.59
N GLU A 78 -0.09 21.94 -13.62
CA GLU A 78 -1.50 21.61 -13.86
C GLU A 78 -2.05 20.53 -12.93
N THR A 79 -1.17 19.74 -12.31
CA THR A 79 -1.54 18.66 -11.38
C THR A 79 -1.66 19.15 -9.94
N VAL A 80 -1.13 20.34 -9.61
CA VAL A 80 -1.09 20.88 -8.24
C VAL A 80 -2.49 21.27 -7.74
N ILE A 81 -2.95 20.59 -6.68
CA ILE A 81 -4.27 20.82 -6.07
C ILE A 81 -4.15 21.61 -4.76
N VAL A 82 -3.17 21.26 -3.92
CA VAL A 82 -2.95 21.87 -2.61
C VAL A 82 -2.37 23.27 -2.77
N GLY A 83 -2.96 24.25 -2.09
CA GLY A 83 -2.61 25.67 -2.21
C GLY A 83 -3.25 26.39 -3.39
N LYS A 84 -3.81 25.68 -4.38
CA LYS A 84 -4.60 26.26 -5.49
C LYS A 84 -6.11 26.08 -5.24
N SER A 85 -6.61 24.86 -5.42
CA SER A 85 -8.04 24.53 -5.29
C SER A 85 -8.44 24.01 -3.90
N VAL A 86 -7.49 23.46 -3.14
CA VAL A 86 -7.71 22.98 -1.77
C VAL A 86 -6.73 23.71 -0.86
N SER A 87 -7.24 24.33 0.21
CA SER A 87 -6.38 25.04 1.15
C SER A 87 -5.43 24.08 1.88
N ARG A 88 -4.24 24.57 2.26
CA ARG A 88 -3.28 23.79 3.06
C ARG A 88 -3.86 23.31 4.39
N ARG A 89 -4.72 24.12 5.03
CA ARG A 89 -5.41 23.75 6.27
C ARG A 89 -6.37 22.59 6.03
N SER A 90 -7.22 22.70 4.99
CA SER A 90 -8.17 21.64 4.63
C SER A 90 -7.47 20.33 4.27
N ALA A 91 -6.35 20.38 3.55
CA ALA A 91 -5.55 19.19 3.24
C ALA A 91 -5.03 18.52 4.53
N MET A 92 -4.48 19.29 5.47
CA MET A 92 -3.99 18.73 6.73
C MET A 92 -5.12 18.16 7.60
N THR A 93 -6.28 18.83 7.65
CA THR A 93 -7.47 18.30 8.33
C THR A 93 -7.92 16.97 7.71
N LEU A 94 -7.94 16.88 6.38
CA LEU A 94 -8.32 15.66 5.67
C LEU A 94 -7.33 14.52 5.94
N HIS A 95 -6.03 14.81 5.91
CA HIS A 95 -4.99 13.87 6.30
C HIS A 95 -5.23 13.32 7.71
N LEU A 96 -5.47 14.21 8.69
CA LEU A 96 -5.70 13.81 10.08
C LEU A 96 -6.95 12.92 10.22
N ILE A 97 -8.07 13.30 9.58
CA ILE A 97 -9.32 12.53 9.65
C ILE A 97 -9.12 11.12 9.08
N PHE A 98 -8.53 11.00 7.89
CA PHE A 98 -8.30 9.70 7.29
C PHE A 98 -7.29 8.87 8.07
N ASN A 99 -6.24 9.49 8.59
CA ASN A 99 -5.23 8.81 9.38
C ASN A 99 -5.84 8.24 10.67
N LEU A 100 -6.58 9.05 11.43
CA LEU A 100 -7.28 8.59 12.63
C LEU A 100 -8.30 7.50 12.31
N ALA A 101 -9.12 7.67 11.27
CA ALA A 101 -10.09 6.65 10.86
C ALA A 101 -9.41 5.31 10.52
N GLY A 102 -8.30 5.36 9.77
CA GLY A 102 -7.54 4.19 9.39
C GLY A 102 -6.88 3.47 10.57
N VAL A 103 -6.25 4.23 11.48
CA VAL A 103 -5.63 3.66 12.68
C VAL A 103 -6.70 3.08 13.62
N ILE A 104 -7.78 3.81 13.90
CA ILE A 104 -8.85 3.34 14.80
C ILE A 104 -9.52 2.08 14.22
N GLY A 105 -9.86 2.07 12.93
CA GLY A 105 -10.43 0.89 12.29
C GLY A 105 -9.48 -0.32 12.31
N GLY A 106 -8.19 -0.09 12.08
CA GLY A 106 -7.17 -1.14 12.15
C GLY A 106 -7.02 -1.75 13.55
N PHE A 107 -7.00 -0.92 14.59
CA PHE A 107 -7.02 -1.40 15.98
C PHE A 107 -8.31 -2.13 16.32
N TYR A 108 -9.46 -1.64 15.84
CA TYR A 108 -10.75 -2.31 16.05
C TYR A 108 -10.75 -3.74 15.49
N VAL A 109 -10.32 -3.92 14.24
CA VAL A 109 -10.26 -5.26 13.62
C VAL A 109 -9.24 -6.14 14.33
N SER A 110 -8.07 -5.59 14.69
CA SER A 110 -7.02 -6.33 15.42
C SER A 110 -7.49 -6.81 16.78
N TYR A 111 -8.28 -5.99 17.49
CA TYR A 111 -8.93 -6.37 18.74
C TYR A 111 -9.96 -7.49 18.54
N LYS A 112 -10.74 -7.44 17.45
CA LYS A 112 -11.79 -8.42 17.14
C LYS A 112 -11.24 -9.83 16.90
N ILE A 113 -10.12 -9.94 16.19
CA ILE A 113 -9.44 -11.23 15.95
C ILE A 113 -8.55 -11.68 17.14
N GLY A 114 -8.63 -11.00 18.30
CA GLY A 114 -7.86 -11.35 19.49
C GLY A 114 -6.36 -11.03 19.44
N LEU A 115 -5.87 -10.36 18.39
CA LEU A 115 -4.46 -10.04 18.16
C LEU A 115 -4.22 -8.53 18.15
N TYR A 116 -4.36 -7.89 19.32
CA TYR A 116 -4.26 -6.44 19.46
C TYR A 116 -2.92 -5.87 18.98
N GLN A 117 -1.83 -6.65 19.00
CA GLN A 117 -0.51 -6.25 18.52
C GLN A 117 -0.51 -5.94 17.01
N LEU A 118 -1.39 -6.57 16.21
CA LEU A 118 -1.51 -6.27 14.79
C LEU A 118 -2.00 -4.83 14.54
N GLY A 119 -2.67 -4.21 15.52
CA GLY A 119 -3.08 -2.81 15.43
C GLY A 119 -1.90 -1.84 15.28
N ILE A 120 -0.73 -2.22 15.82
CA ILE A 120 0.51 -1.42 15.73
C ILE A 120 0.94 -1.26 14.27
N ILE A 121 0.63 -2.21 13.38
CA ILE A 121 0.98 -2.12 11.95
C ILE A 121 0.36 -0.88 11.33
N PHE A 122 -0.91 -0.56 11.62
CA PHE A 122 -1.57 0.63 11.09
C PHE A 122 -0.93 1.93 11.59
N LEU A 123 -0.49 1.96 12.84
CA LEU A 123 0.25 3.08 13.41
C LEU A 123 1.61 3.26 12.74
N ILE A 124 2.34 2.16 12.53
CA ILE A 124 3.63 2.17 11.83
C ILE A 124 3.44 2.65 10.38
N VAL A 125 2.47 2.12 9.64
CA VAL A 125 2.17 2.51 8.25
C VAL A 125 1.85 3.99 8.16
N SER A 126 1.02 4.50 9.07
CA SER A 126 0.72 5.93 9.20
C SER A 126 1.99 6.77 9.40
N GLY A 127 2.87 6.36 10.31
CA GLY A 127 4.16 7.01 10.54
C GLY A 127 5.06 6.97 9.30
N ILE A 128 5.18 5.81 8.65
CA ILE A 128 5.99 5.64 7.43
C ILE A 128 5.52 6.59 6.34
N LEU A 129 4.20 6.71 6.10
CA LEU A 129 3.66 7.61 5.08
C LEU A 129 3.99 9.09 5.35
N TRP A 130 4.01 9.49 6.63
CA TRP A 130 4.44 10.83 7.04
C TRP A 130 5.95 11.05 6.82
N TYR A 131 6.80 10.15 7.33
CA TYR A 131 8.26 10.25 7.18
C TYR A 131 8.71 10.12 5.72
N TYR A 132 8.00 9.32 4.93
CA TYR A 132 8.17 9.22 3.49
C TYR A 132 8.01 10.58 2.82
N SER A 133 6.90 11.26 3.10
CA SER A 133 6.52 12.53 2.46
C SER A 133 7.44 13.69 2.85
N THR A 134 8.04 13.63 4.02
CA THR A 134 8.93 14.67 4.56
C THR A 134 10.40 14.45 4.22
N SER A 135 10.90 13.21 4.37
CA SER A 135 12.33 12.91 4.39
C SER A 135 12.74 11.78 3.46
N TYR A 136 12.10 10.61 3.53
CA TYR A 136 12.65 9.41 2.87
C TYR A 136 12.60 9.45 1.34
N LYS A 137 11.64 10.17 0.74
CA LYS A 137 11.59 10.34 -0.72
C LYS A 137 12.78 11.09 -1.32
N ARG A 138 13.61 11.74 -0.48
CA ARG A 138 14.81 12.47 -0.92
C ARG A 138 16.07 11.61 -0.88
N GLN A 139 15.97 10.38 -0.35
CA GLN A 139 17.07 9.46 -0.16
C GLN A 139 17.11 8.41 -1.27
N PHE A 140 18.31 7.94 -1.58
CA PHE A 140 18.54 6.94 -2.61
C PHE A 140 17.77 5.65 -2.31
N LEU A 141 16.82 5.31 -3.20
CA LEU A 141 16.11 4.03 -3.26
C LEU A 141 15.16 3.73 -2.07
N ILE A 142 15.38 4.36 -0.90
CA ILE A 142 14.58 4.15 0.32
C ILE A 142 13.12 4.53 0.10
N GLY A 143 12.86 5.68 -0.54
CA GLY A 143 11.50 6.09 -0.87
C GLY A 143 10.77 5.09 -1.76
N ASN A 144 11.42 4.67 -2.86
CA ASN A 144 10.84 3.75 -3.83
C ASN A 144 10.52 2.38 -3.19
N VAL A 145 11.46 1.85 -2.39
CA VAL A 145 11.27 0.58 -1.67
C VAL A 145 10.17 0.68 -0.63
N LEU A 146 10.07 1.78 0.12
CA LEU A 146 9.00 1.95 1.10
C LEU A 146 7.62 1.95 0.44
N VAL A 147 7.43 2.70 -0.65
CA VAL A 147 6.14 2.71 -1.39
C VAL A 147 5.83 1.33 -1.96
N ALA A 148 6.84 0.64 -2.49
CA ALA A 148 6.70 -0.73 -2.98
C ALA A 148 6.28 -1.70 -1.86
N ILE A 149 6.91 -1.64 -0.67
CA ILE A 149 6.55 -2.48 0.49
C ILE A 149 5.11 -2.20 0.91
N LEU A 150 4.74 -0.93 1.05
CA LEU A 150 3.38 -0.55 1.43
C LEU A 150 2.34 -1.03 0.41
N THR A 151 2.68 -1.03 -0.88
CA THR A 151 1.79 -1.52 -1.93
C THR A 151 1.67 -3.05 -1.91
N GLY A 152 2.77 -3.77 -1.72
CA GLY A 152 2.76 -5.23 -1.54
C GLY A 152 2.03 -5.68 -0.26
N LEU A 153 2.02 -4.83 0.76
CA LEU A 153 1.30 -5.06 2.01
C LEU A 153 -0.23 -5.08 1.79
N VAL A 154 -0.78 -4.37 0.79
CA VAL A 154 -2.23 -4.28 0.56
C VAL A 154 -2.90 -5.66 0.42
N PRO A 155 -2.51 -6.54 -0.54
CA PRO A 155 -3.04 -7.90 -0.60
C PRO A 155 -2.62 -8.75 0.61
N PHE A 156 -1.43 -8.51 1.17
CA PHE A 156 -0.92 -9.27 2.32
C PHE A 156 -1.78 -9.07 3.58
N MET A 157 -2.34 -7.88 3.78
CA MET A 157 -3.22 -7.59 4.91
C MET A 157 -4.44 -8.50 4.94
N VAL A 158 -4.90 -9.01 3.79
CA VAL A 158 -6.04 -9.92 3.72
C VAL A 158 -5.70 -11.24 4.42
N ILE A 159 -4.58 -11.87 4.06
CA ILE A 159 -4.19 -13.12 4.72
C ILE A 159 -3.73 -12.86 6.15
N LEU A 160 -3.05 -11.75 6.43
CA LEU A 160 -2.57 -11.44 7.79
C LEU A 160 -3.70 -11.42 8.84
N PHE A 161 -4.91 -11.02 8.44
CA PHE A 161 -6.09 -10.98 9.30
C PHE A 161 -6.99 -12.22 9.18
N GLU A 162 -7.02 -12.89 8.03
CA GLU A 162 -7.82 -14.12 7.84
C GLU A 162 -7.16 -15.36 8.46
N MET A 163 -5.83 -15.46 8.36
CA MET A 163 -5.07 -16.66 8.71
C MET A 163 -5.14 -17.03 10.21
N PRO A 164 -5.07 -16.07 11.16
CA PRO A 164 -5.27 -16.36 12.58
C PRO A 164 -6.64 -16.98 12.88
N GLU A 165 -7.71 -16.43 12.28
CA GLU A 165 -9.07 -16.93 12.46
C GLU A 165 -9.23 -18.33 11.86
N LEU A 166 -8.67 -18.58 10.68
CA LEU A 166 -8.62 -19.90 10.06
C LEU A 166 -7.92 -20.94 10.94
N ASN A 167 -6.74 -20.60 11.48
CA ASN A 167 -5.99 -21.50 12.36
C ASN A 167 -6.74 -21.79 13.66
N ASN A 168 -7.46 -20.81 14.20
CA ASN A 168 -8.25 -20.97 15.42
C ASN A 168 -9.49 -21.84 15.16
N ALA A 169 -10.21 -21.60 14.06
CA ALA A 169 -11.44 -22.31 13.73
C ALA A 169 -11.20 -23.78 13.34
N TYR A 170 -10.11 -24.08 12.62
CA TYR A 170 -9.82 -25.41 12.09
C TYR A 170 -8.69 -26.13 12.83
N ARG A 171 -8.31 -25.67 14.03
CA ARG A 171 -7.15 -26.17 14.78
C ARG A 171 -7.09 -27.70 14.87
N ASP A 172 -8.20 -28.32 15.25
CA ASP A 172 -8.25 -29.77 15.46
C ASP A 172 -8.10 -30.53 14.14
N VAL A 173 -8.79 -30.08 13.09
CA VAL A 173 -8.72 -30.66 11.74
C VAL A 173 -7.32 -30.55 11.14
N LEU A 174 -6.64 -29.43 11.35
CA LEU A 174 -5.25 -29.19 10.90
C LEU A 174 -4.28 -30.17 11.56
N ILE A 175 -4.43 -30.41 12.87
CA ILE A 175 -3.56 -31.30 13.63
C ILE A 175 -3.84 -32.77 13.28
N GLU A 176 -5.10 -33.17 13.21
CA GLU A 176 -5.49 -34.56 12.96
C GLU A 176 -5.11 -35.03 11.55
N ASN A 177 -5.31 -34.18 10.54
CA ASN A 177 -5.07 -34.53 9.14
C ASN A 177 -3.70 -34.10 8.62
N GLY A 178 -2.90 -33.40 9.45
CA GLY A 178 -1.59 -32.86 9.05
C GLY A 178 -1.66 -31.84 7.92
N VAL A 179 -2.81 -31.19 7.73
CA VAL A 179 -3.06 -30.18 6.69
C VAL A 179 -2.74 -28.77 7.21
N ASN A 180 -2.42 -27.85 6.31
CA ASN A 180 -2.11 -26.46 6.63
C ASN A 180 -2.58 -25.53 5.50
N PHE A 181 -2.60 -24.22 5.76
CA PHE A 181 -2.96 -23.23 4.74
C PHE A 181 -1.73 -22.60 4.05
N ASN A 182 -0.60 -23.31 3.96
CA ASN A 182 0.60 -22.77 3.30
C ASN A 182 0.35 -22.44 1.83
N HIS A 183 -0.53 -23.19 1.16
CA HIS A 183 -0.94 -22.90 -0.22
C HIS A 183 -1.64 -21.54 -0.34
N VAL A 184 -2.54 -21.21 0.61
CA VAL A 184 -3.20 -19.89 0.66
C VAL A 184 -2.14 -18.80 0.86
N PHE A 185 -1.25 -18.98 1.83
CA PHE A 185 -0.18 -18.03 2.10
C PHE A 185 0.72 -17.83 0.88
N PHE A 186 1.12 -18.90 0.19
CA PHE A 186 2.00 -18.84 -0.98
C PHE A 186 1.38 -18.03 -2.12
N TRP A 187 0.11 -18.24 -2.44
CA TRP A 187 -0.58 -17.48 -3.49
C TRP A 187 -0.68 -15.99 -3.13
N VAL A 188 -1.10 -15.67 -1.90
CA VAL A 188 -1.21 -14.28 -1.46
C VAL A 188 0.16 -13.60 -1.43
N ALA A 189 1.19 -14.29 -0.94
CA ALA A 189 2.57 -13.80 -0.94
C ALA A 189 3.09 -13.56 -2.37
N GLY A 190 2.74 -14.42 -3.34
CA GLY A 190 3.05 -14.22 -4.75
C GLY A 190 2.44 -12.93 -5.30
N PHE A 191 1.15 -12.69 -5.06
CA PHE A 191 0.51 -11.42 -5.47
C PHE A 191 1.08 -10.20 -4.76
N SER A 192 1.39 -10.31 -3.47
CA SER A 192 2.07 -9.25 -2.71
C SER A 192 3.44 -8.92 -3.27
N PHE A 193 4.22 -9.94 -3.63
CA PHE A 193 5.55 -9.77 -4.21
C PHE A 193 5.48 -9.18 -5.62
N PHE A 194 4.52 -9.63 -6.43
CA PHE A 194 4.26 -9.05 -7.74
C PHE A 194 3.90 -7.56 -7.65
N ALA A 195 3.00 -7.19 -6.73
CA ALA A 195 2.63 -5.80 -6.46
C ALA A 195 3.83 -4.97 -5.96
N PHE A 196 4.69 -5.55 -5.12
CA PHE A 196 5.93 -4.94 -4.67
C PHE A 196 6.88 -4.64 -5.84
N ILE A 197 7.26 -5.64 -6.66
CA ILE A 197 8.23 -5.44 -7.74
C ILE A 197 7.69 -4.48 -8.82
N THR A 198 6.41 -4.63 -9.19
CA THR A 198 5.79 -3.76 -10.19
C THR A 198 5.78 -2.30 -9.71
N THR A 199 5.48 -2.08 -8.43
CA THR A 199 5.51 -0.74 -7.85
C THR A 199 6.93 -0.18 -7.77
N LEU A 200 7.91 -0.99 -7.35
CA LEU A 200 9.31 -0.58 -7.30
C LEU A 200 9.80 -0.13 -8.68
N SER A 201 9.50 -0.93 -9.71
CA SER A 201 9.84 -0.62 -11.10
C SER A 201 9.19 0.69 -11.55
N ARG A 202 7.90 0.88 -11.25
CA ARG A 202 7.14 2.09 -11.58
C ARG A 202 7.71 3.33 -10.92
N GLU A 203 8.08 3.27 -9.65
CA GLU A 203 8.64 4.43 -8.95
C GLU A 203 10.03 4.80 -9.49
N ILE A 204 10.87 3.83 -9.87
CA ILE A 204 12.16 4.10 -10.52
C ILE A 204 11.99 4.69 -11.93
N ILE A 205 10.99 4.22 -12.69
CA ILE A 205 10.64 4.81 -14.00
C ILE A 205 10.20 6.26 -13.81
N LYS A 206 9.34 6.53 -12.82
CA LYS A 206 8.85 7.88 -12.51
C LYS A 206 9.99 8.83 -12.11
N ASP A 207 10.93 8.38 -11.27
CA ASP A 207 12.12 9.18 -10.93
C ASP A 207 12.94 9.55 -12.17
N THR A 208 12.90 8.71 -13.22
CA THR A 208 13.57 9.00 -14.50
C THR A 208 12.82 10.05 -15.31
N GLU A 209 11.48 10.08 -15.25
CA GLU A 209 10.65 11.14 -15.84
C GLU A 209 10.84 12.48 -15.13
N ASP A 210 10.95 12.46 -13.80
CA ASP A 210 11.03 13.66 -12.96
C ASP A 210 12.49 14.16 -12.75
N PHE A 211 13.45 13.66 -13.53
CA PHE A 211 14.89 13.87 -13.36
C PHE A 211 15.30 15.35 -13.25
N GLU A 212 14.81 16.22 -14.14
CA GLU A 212 15.20 17.65 -14.16
C GLU A 212 14.78 18.37 -12.87
N GLY A 213 13.54 18.14 -12.42
CA GLY A 213 13.01 18.73 -11.20
C GLY A 213 13.67 18.21 -9.93
N ASP A 214 13.88 16.90 -9.87
CA ASP A 214 14.52 16.26 -8.73
C ASP A 214 15.99 16.70 -8.61
N SER A 215 16.69 16.89 -9.73
CA SER A 215 18.04 17.45 -9.76
C SER A 215 18.06 18.91 -9.30
N ALA A 216 17.09 19.74 -9.73
CA ALA A 216 17.01 21.15 -9.33
C ALA A 216 16.76 21.33 -7.82
N TYR A 217 16.08 20.37 -7.18
CA TYR A 217 15.80 20.37 -5.74
C TYR A 217 16.77 19.51 -4.90
N GLY A 218 17.86 19.01 -5.50
CA GLY A 218 18.90 18.26 -4.81
C GLY A 218 18.44 16.93 -4.22
N ARG A 219 17.53 16.23 -4.89
CA ARG A 219 17.12 14.88 -4.49
C ARG A 219 18.15 13.85 -4.94
N ASN A 220 18.35 12.81 -4.13
CA ASN A 220 19.29 11.73 -4.43
C ASN A 220 18.54 10.51 -5.01
N THR A 221 17.85 10.66 -6.14
CA THR A 221 17.10 9.54 -6.77
C THR A 221 18.03 8.60 -7.52
N VAL A 222 17.52 7.41 -7.88
CA VAL A 222 18.29 6.39 -8.63
C VAL A 222 18.92 6.94 -9.92
N PRO A 223 18.17 7.61 -10.82
CA PRO A 223 18.75 8.18 -12.04
C PRO A 223 19.73 9.32 -11.79
N ILE A 224 19.60 10.07 -10.69
CA ILE A 224 20.55 11.14 -10.34
C ILE A 224 21.88 10.56 -9.85
N MET A 225 21.83 9.54 -8.99
CA MET A 225 23.04 8.95 -8.41
C MET A 225 23.78 7.98 -9.32
N LEU A 226 23.05 7.14 -10.06
CA LEU A 226 23.66 6.11 -10.92
C LEU A 226 23.71 6.51 -12.40
N GLY A 227 22.98 7.55 -12.80
CA GLY A 227 22.83 7.93 -14.20
C GLY A 227 21.79 7.08 -14.94
N ILE A 228 21.25 7.64 -16.02
CA ILE A 228 20.13 7.09 -16.80
C ILE A 228 20.43 5.68 -17.35
N GLN A 229 21.68 5.41 -17.74
CA GLN A 229 22.06 4.12 -18.33
C GLN A 229 21.90 2.96 -17.33
N TRP A 230 22.40 3.12 -16.10
CA TRP A 230 22.28 2.10 -15.06
C TRP A 230 20.85 1.95 -14.56
N THR A 231 20.09 3.06 -14.47
CA THR A 231 18.66 3.01 -14.13
C THR A 231 17.86 2.19 -15.13
N LYS A 232 18.15 2.30 -16.44
CA LYS A 232 17.51 1.46 -17.46
C LYS A 232 17.81 -0.04 -17.25
N ILE A 233 19.05 -0.39 -16.93
CA ILE A 233 19.42 -1.79 -16.64
C ILE A 233 18.64 -2.31 -15.43
N ILE A 234 18.55 -1.53 -14.35
CA ILE A 234 17.77 -1.89 -13.16
C ILE A 234 16.30 -2.13 -13.52
N ILE A 235 15.68 -1.23 -14.29
CA ILE A 235 14.29 -1.37 -14.73
C ILE A 235 14.10 -2.64 -15.57
N ILE A 236 15.01 -2.93 -16.50
CA ILE A 236 14.95 -4.13 -17.35
C ILE A 236 15.03 -5.39 -16.48
N VAL A 237 15.96 -5.44 -15.52
CA VAL A 237 16.11 -6.58 -14.61
C VAL A 237 14.85 -6.77 -13.78
N LEU A 238 14.32 -5.71 -13.16
CA LEU A 238 13.12 -5.79 -12.33
C LEU A 238 11.90 -6.24 -13.15
N THR A 239 11.72 -5.68 -14.35
CA THR A 239 10.62 -6.04 -15.24
C THR A 239 10.75 -7.50 -15.73
N SER A 240 11.97 -7.95 -16.00
CA SER A 240 12.23 -9.35 -16.37
C SER A 240 11.89 -10.30 -15.23
N ILE A 241 12.23 -9.94 -13.99
CA ILE A 241 11.82 -10.70 -12.79
C ILE A 241 10.29 -10.77 -12.72
N THR A 242 9.59 -9.65 -12.92
CA THR A 242 8.11 -9.61 -12.91
C THR A 242 7.47 -10.53 -13.96
N ILE A 243 8.09 -10.67 -15.14
CA ILE A 243 7.56 -11.52 -16.22
C ILE A 243 7.86 -13.01 -15.95
N LEU A 244 8.98 -13.31 -15.29
CA LEU A 244 9.45 -14.68 -15.03
C LEU A 244 8.92 -15.28 -13.72
N SER A 245 8.45 -14.44 -12.79
CA SER A 245 7.86 -14.84 -11.49
C SER A 245 6.39 -15.17 -11.62
#